data_AF-A0A2T2SQF0-F1
#
_entry.id   AF-A0A2T2SQF0-F1
#
_cell.length_a   1.000
_cell.length_b   1.000
_cell.length_c   1.000
_cell.angle_alpha   90.00
_cell.angle_beta   90.00
_cell.angle_gamma   90.00
#
_symmetry.space_group_name_H-M   'P 1'
#
loop_
_entity.id
_entity.type
_entity.pdbx_description
1 polymer ?
#
loop_
_entity_poly.entity_id
_entity_poly.type
_entity_poly.pdbx_seq_one_letter_code
_entity_poly.pdbx_strand_id
1 'polypeptide(L)' 'EPFLGRVDRLELTLVEGRYEGDTFFPEWRPLVGPVFEKTAETPRDGFRFVTYRRVAQGA' A
#
# COMPACT_ATOMS: atom_id res chain seq x y z
N GLU A 1 -5.43 0.99 13.80
CA GLU A 1 -6.64 1.77 13.44
C GLU A 1 -7.27 1.26 12.13
N PRO A 2 -8.60 1.27 11.92
CA PRO A 2 -9.26 0.59 10.80
C PRO A 2 -9.58 1.53 9.61
N PHE A 3 -8.63 2.35 9.17
CA PHE A 3 -8.86 3.27 8.05
C PHE A 3 -8.85 2.59 6.67
N LEU A 4 -8.11 1.47 6.52
CA LEU A 4 -7.95 0.78 5.24
C LEU A 4 -9.28 0.32 4.61
N GLY A 5 -10.30 0.04 5.43
CA GLY A 5 -11.63 -0.32 4.97
C GLY A 5 -12.39 0.83 4.29
N ARG A 6 -12.00 2.09 4.53
CA ARG A 6 -12.74 3.30 4.12
C ARG A 6 -12.01 4.16 3.08
N VAL A 7 -10.76 3.83 2.75
CA VAL A 7 -9.98 4.56 1.76
C VAL A 7 -10.17 3.99 0.35
N ASP A 8 -10.12 4.87 -0.64
CA ASP A 8 -10.14 4.55 -2.07
C ASP A 8 -8.73 4.29 -2.63
N ARG A 9 -7.69 4.79 -1.95
CA ARG A 9 -6.30 4.75 -2.43
C ARG A 9 -5.30 4.57 -1.29
N LEU A 10 -4.24 3.80 -1.56
CA LEU A 10 -3.05 3.71 -0.72
C LEU A 10 -1.88 4.33 -1.47
N GLU A 11 -1.28 5.37 -0.89
CA GLU A 11 -0.03 5.98 -1.37
C GLU A 11 1.09 5.57 -0.43
N LEU A 12 1.90 4.60 -0.84
CA LEU A 12 2.94 4.03 0.01
C LEU A 12 4.33 4.39 -0.53
N THR A 13 5.22 4.72 0.39
CA THR A 13 6.67 4.73 0.12
C THR A 13 7.24 3.47 0.72
N LEU A 14 7.67 2.53 -0.12
CA LEU A 14 8.31 1.30 0.32
C LEU A 14 9.81 1.54 0.37
N VAL A 15 10.35 1.64 1.58
CA VAL A 15 11.79 1.82 1.83
C VAL A 15 12.44 0.43 1.87
N GLU A 16 13.45 0.21 1.04
CA GLU A 16 14.08 -1.09 0.88
C GLU A 16 15.08 -1.35 2.00
N GLY A 17 15.00 -2.53 2.61
CA GLY A 17 15.89 -2.94 3.70
C GLY A 17 15.15 -3.59 4.85
N ARG A 18 15.87 -3.78 5.95
CA ARG A 18 15.34 -4.30 7.21
C ARG A 18 15.68 -3.33 8.31
N TYR A 19 14.66 -2.84 8.99
CA TYR A 19 14.79 -1.84 10.04
C TYR A 19 14.23 -2.39 11.35
N GLU A 20 14.87 -2.03 12.45
CA GLU A 20 14.28 -2.18 13.77
C GLU A 20 13.27 -1.05 13.96
N GLY A 21 12.12 -1.37 14.53
CA GLY A 21 11.04 -0.40 14.75
C GLY A 21 10.09 -0.90 15.82
N ASP A 22 9.56 0.05 16.59
CA ASP A 22 8.53 -0.16 17.61
C ASP A 22 7.11 0.14 17.09
N THR A 23 7.03 0.76 15.91
CA THR A 23 5.81 1.23 15.27
C THR A 23 5.73 0.69 13.85
N PHE A 24 4.58 0.13 13.51
CA PHE A 24 4.35 -0.52 12.22
C PHE A 24 3.14 0.06 11.53
N PHE A 25 3.22 0.20 10.21
CA PHE A 25 2.06 0.53 9.39
C PHE A 25 1.01 -0.59 9.49
N PRO A 26 -0.30 -0.28 9.45
CA PRO A 26 -1.35 -1.29 9.47
C PRO A 26 -1.18 -2.38 8.41
N GLU A 27 -1.65 -3.58 8.71
CA GLU A 27 -1.53 -4.75 7.84
C GLU A 27 -2.32 -4.53 6.52
N TRP A 28 -1.60 -4.36 5.41
CA TRP A 28 -2.19 -3.98 4.10
C TRP A 28 -1.90 -5.00 2.99
N ARG A 29 -0.86 -5.82 3.15
CA ARG A 29 -0.36 -6.73 2.11
C ARG A 29 -1.43 -7.73 1.62
N PRO A 30 -2.24 -8.37 2.49
CA PRO A 30 -3.30 -9.29 2.05
C PRO A 30 -4.46 -8.59 1.33
N LEU A 31 -4.57 -7.27 1.45
CA LEU A 31 -5.60 -6.49 0.75
C LEU A 31 -5.22 -6.23 -0.72
N VAL A 32 -3.95 -6.39 -1.09
CA VAL A 32 -3.48 -6.26 -2.48
C VAL A 32 -3.92 -7.47 -3.28
N GLY A 33 -4.61 -7.23 -4.39
CA GLY A 33 -5.32 -8.24 -5.19
C GLY A 33 -6.82 -8.23 -4.89
N PRO A 34 -7.28 -8.64 -3.68
CA PRO A 34 -8.71 -8.70 -3.38
C PRO A 34 -9.41 -7.34 -3.26
N VAL A 35 -8.74 -6.34 -2.68
CA VAL A 35 -9.34 -5.02 -2.40
C VAL A 35 -8.65 -3.93 -3.17
N PHE A 36 -7.33 -4.00 -3.31
CA PHE A 36 -6.53 -2.97 -3.96
C PHE A 36 -5.70 -3.54 -5.11
N GLU A 37 -5.64 -2.82 -6.21
CA GLU A 37 -4.78 -3.11 -7.35
C GLU A 37 -3.64 -2.07 -7.42
N LYS A 38 -2.42 -2.52 -7.74
CA LYS A 38 -1.29 -1.62 -7.97
C LYS A 38 -1.47 -0.89 -9.30
N THR A 39 -1.54 0.43 -9.27
CA THR A 39 -1.81 1.26 -10.47
C THR A 39 -0.62 2.12 -10.89
N ALA A 40 0.31 2.40 -9.98
CA ALA A 40 1.54 3.10 -10.30
C ALA A 40 2.69 2.61 -9.41
N GLU A 41 3.90 2.63 -9.97
CA GLU A 41 5.14 2.42 -9.25
C GLU A 41 6.21 3.35 -9.84
N THR A 42 6.90 4.09 -8.99
CA THR A 42 8.03 4.94 -9.39
C THR A 42 9.25 4.59 -8.53
N PRO A 43 10.22 3.83 -9.09
CA PRO A 43 11.42 3.45 -8.35
C PRO A 43 12.34 4.65 -8.13
N ARG A 44 13.04 4.63 -7.00
CA ARG A 44 14.13 5.54 -6.61
C ARG A 44 15.27 4.71 -6.02
N ASP A 45 16.41 5.35 -5.78
CA ASP A 45 17.49 4.68 -5.08
C ASP A 45 17.11 4.47 -3.60
N GLY A 46 17.09 3.22 -3.15
CA GLY A 46 16.74 2.82 -1.78
C GLY A 46 15.25 2.80 -1.41
N PHE A 47 14.33 3.24 -2.29
CA PHE A 47 12.89 3.17 -2.03
C PHE A 47 12.06 3.27 -3.33
N ARG A 48 10.75 3.05 -3.23
CA ARG A 48 9.81 3.27 -4.33
C ARG A 48 8.50 3.86 -3.85
N PHE A 49 7.93 4.72 -4.69
CA PHE A 49 6.55 5.16 -4.53
C PHE A 49 5.63 4.14 -5.19
N VAL A 50 4.60 3.69 -4.48
CA VAL A 50 3.61 2.75 -5.00
C VAL A 50 2.21 3.26 -4.70
N THR A 51 1.40 3.35 -5.75
CA THR A 51 -0.01 3.72 -5.64
C THR A 51 -0.87 2.48 -5.86
N TYR A 52 -1.68 2.14 -4.86
CA TYR A 52 -2.73 1.13 -4.99
C TYR A 52 -4.10 1.79 -4.98
N ARG A 53 -4.99 1.38 -5.90
CA ARG A 53 -6.39 1.85 -5.93
C ARG A 53 -7.34 0.72 -5.61
N ARG A 54 -8.44 1.05 -4.96
CA ARG A 54 -9.47 0.08 -4.65
C ARG A 54 -10.04 -0.46 -5.97
N VAL A 55 -10.19 -1.78 -6.07
CA VAL A 55 -10.85 -2.38 -7.23
C VAL A 55 -12.29 -1.87 -7.25
N ALA A 56 -12.74 -1.35 -8.40
CA ALA A 56 -14.15 -1.03 -8.58
C ALA A 56 -14.91 -2.35 -8.45
N GLN A 57 -15.68 -2.49 -7.37
CA GLN A 57 -16.66 -3.57 -7.26
C GLN A 57 -17.65 -3.31 -8.41
N GLY A 58 -17.65 -4.17 -9.43
CA GLY A 58 -18.57 -4.06 -10.55
C GLY A 58 -20.01 -3.98 -10.03
N ALA A 59 -20.79 -3.07 -10.65
CA ALA A 59 -22.24 -2.99 -10.50
C ALA A 59 -22.93 -4.26 -11.00
#